data_AF-A0A3S0BB75-F1
#
_entry.id   AF-A0A3S0BB75-F1
#
_cell.length_a   1.000
_cell.length_b   1.000
_cell.length_c   1.000
_cell.angle_alpha   90.00
_cell.angle_beta   90.00
_cell.angle_gamma   90.00
#
_symmetry.space_group_name_H-M   'P 1'
#
loop_
_entity.id
_entity.type
_entity.pdbx_description
1 polymer ?
#
loop_
_entity_poly.entity_id
_entity_poly.type
_entity_poly.pdbx_seq_one_letter_code
_entity_poly.pdbx_strand_id
1 'polypeptide(L)'
;MRELLKSGRVGTFNLNRKFIDSLDPDVVFNAFQGMFIVRCEHNFATDCFEYIAFNQMFDVVEEGFLPTEYFLQVVKEKSNYSEYTYFKWVKR
;
A
#
# COMPACT_ATOMS: atom_id res chain seq x y z
N MET A 1 -9.52 -10.14 -10.84
CA MET A 1 -8.05 -10.37 -10.85
C MET A 1 -7.44 -10.23 -12.26
N ARG A 2 -7.94 -10.92 -13.30
CA ARG A 2 -7.45 -10.75 -14.70
C ARG A 2 -7.55 -9.31 -15.24
N GLU A 3 -8.58 -8.56 -14.84
CA GLU A 3 -8.74 -7.16 -15.25
C GLU A 3 -7.75 -6.20 -14.58
N LEU A 4 -7.32 -6.50 -13.35
CA LEU A 4 -6.32 -5.73 -12.62
C LEU A 4 -4.94 -5.85 -13.26
N LEU A 5 -4.59 -7.03 -13.74
CA LEU A 5 -3.34 -7.25 -14.47
C LEU A 5 -3.33 -6.52 -15.83
N LYS A 6 -4.50 -6.38 -16.46
CA LYS A 6 -4.65 -5.66 -17.74
C LYS A 6 -4.68 -4.15 -17.59
N SER A 7 -5.00 -3.63 -16.41
CA SER A 7 -5.16 -2.18 -16.21
C SER A 7 -3.82 -1.44 -16.12
N GLY A 8 -2.69 -2.16 -15.96
CA GLY A 8 -1.38 -1.54 -15.75
C GLY A 8 -1.27 -0.77 -14.43
N ARG A 9 -2.23 -0.92 -13.50
CA ARG A 9 -2.25 -0.18 -12.23
C ARG A 9 -1.33 -0.82 -11.20
N VAL A 10 -0.05 -0.54 -11.31
CA VAL A 10 1.03 -1.09 -10.47
C VAL A 10 1.70 0.01 -9.66
N GLY A 11 2.00 -0.30 -8.40
CA GLY A 11 2.72 0.59 -7.51
C GLY A 11 3.79 -0.17 -6.72
N THR A 12 4.81 0.58 -6.29
CA THR A 12 5.79 0.12 -5.30
C THR A 12 5.57 0.84 -3.98
N PHE A 13 5.86 0.19 -2.85
CA PHE A 13 5.82 0.83 -1.54
C PHE A 13 6.66 0.09 -0.52
N ASN A 14 7.11 0.82 0.50
CA ASN A 14 7.95 0.30 1.57
C ASN A 14 7.23 0.41 2.91
N LEU A 15 7.25 -0.65 3.72
CA LEU A 15 6.71 -0.63 5.07
C LEU A 15 7.74 -1.19 6.05
N ASN A 16 8.00 -0.44 7.12
CA ASN A 16 8.86 -0.93 8.20
C ASN A 16 8.14 -2.06 8.97
N ARG A 17 8.86 -3.13 9.28
CA ARG A 17 8.29 -4.27 10.00
C ARG A 17 7.75 -3.87 11.38
N LYS A 18 8.47 -3.04 12.14
CA LYS A 18 8.00 -2.59 13.45
C LYS A 18 6.73 -1.76 13.35
N PHE A 19 6.55 -1.02 12.27
CA PHE A 19 5.31 -0.29 12.02
C PHE A 19 4.17 -1.27 11.76
N ILE A 20 4.35 -2.26 10.88
CA ILE A 20 3.35 -3.31 10.62
C ILE A 20 2.99 -4.07 11.91
N ASP A 21 4.00 -4.49 12.67
CA ASP A 21 3.82 -5.25 13.92
C ASP A 21 3.13 -4.43 15.02
N SER A 22 3.15 -3.10 14.93
CA SER A 22 2.48 -2.20 15.88
C SER A 22 1.01 -1.96 15.56
N LEU A 23 0.56 -2.32 14.37
CA LEU A 23 -0.81 -2.14 13.92
C LEU A 23 -1.67 -3.35 14.29
N ASP A 24 -2.96 -3.09 14.48
CA ASP A 24 -3.94 -4.16 14.61
C ASP A 24 -3.99 -5.00 13.30
N PRO A 25 -4.07 -6.35 13.38
CA PRO A 25 -4.14 -7.20 12.19
C PRO A 25 -5.27 -6.81 11.21
N ASP A 26 -6.42 -6.39 11.71
CA ASP A 26 -7.55 -5.97 10.86
C ASP A 26 -7.21 -4.67 10.11
N VAL A 27 -6.45 -3.78 10.74
CA VAL A 27 -5.94 -2.56 10.12
C VAL A 27 -4.96 -2.90 9.00
N VAL A 28 -4.03 -3.83 9.23
CA VAL A 28 -3.10 -4.29 8.20
C VAL A 28 -3.88 -4.93 7.05
N PHE A 29 -4.82 -5.83 7.35
CA PHE A 29 -5.64 -6.48 6.32
C PHE A 29 -6.39 -5.47 5.44
N ASN A 30 -7.00 -4.45 6.06
CA ASN A 30 -7.70 -3.38 5.35
C ASN A 30 -6.74 -2.54 4.48
N ALA A 31 -5.53 -2.24 4.95
CA ALA A 31 -4.55 -1.49 4.17
C ALA A 31 -4.13 -2.21 2.87
N PHE A 32 -4.13 -3.54 2.89
CA PHE A 32 -3.81 -4.40 1.75
C PHE A 32 -5.04 -4.89 0.96
N GLN A 33 -6.24 -4.48 1.35
CA GLN A 33 -7.47 -4.99 0.74
C GLN A 33 -7.53 -4.69 -0.76
N GLY A 34 -7.84 -5.71 -1.56
CA GLY A 34 -7.92 -5.59 -3.01
C GLY A 34 -6.56 -5.44 -3.71
N MET A 35 -5.44 -5.53 -2.99
CA MET A 35 -4.11 -5.59 -3.57
C MET A 35 -3.77 -7.01 -4.04
N PHE A 36 -3.13 -7.09 -5.19
CA PHE A 36 -2.44 -8.30 -5.62
C PHE A 36 -0.94 -8.05 -5.54
N ILE A 37 -0.29 -8.63 -4.52
CA ILE A 37 1.16 -8.52 -4.32
C ILE A 37 1.87 -9.41 -5.35
N VAL A 38 2.76 -8.80 -6.12
CA VAL A 38 3.59 -9.47 -7.15
C VAL A 38 4.96 -9.82 -6.59
N ARG A 39 5.52 -8.92 -5.76
CA ARG A 39 6.81 -9.08 -5.11
C ARG A 39 6.74 -8.51 -3.70
N CYS A 40 7.39 -9.20 -2.77
CA CYS A 40 7.65 -8.74 -1.41
C CYS A 40 9.07 -9.16 -1.06
N GLU A 41 9.93 -8.22 -0.70
CA GLU A 41 11.31 -8.48 -0.31
C GLU A 41 11.61 -7.82 1.04
N HIS A 42 12.23 -8.57 1.96
CA HIS A 42 12.67 -8.03 3.24
C HIS A 42 14.09 -7.52 3.15
N ASN A 43 14.26 -6.23 3.34
CA ASN A 43 15.57 -5.62 3.56
C ASN A 43 15.92 -5.72 5.06
N PHE A 44 16.74 -6.72 5.40
CA PHE A 44 17.17 -6.96 6.78
C PHE A 44 18.00 -5.82 7.38
N ALA A 45 18.72 -5.05 6.56
CA ALA A 45 19.57 -3.96 7.06
C ALA A 45 18.73 -2.77 7.57
N THR A 46 17.59 -2.51 6.94
CA THR A 46 16.67 -1.41 7.28
C THR A 46 15.41 -1.86 8.02
N ASP A 47 15.23 -3.17 8.21
CA ASP A 47 14.02 -3.81 8.76
C ASP A 47 12.73 -3.38 8.04
N CYS A 48 12.80 -3.28 6.71
CA CYS A 48 11.71 -2.84 5.84
C CYS A 48 11.34 -3.89 4.81
N PHE A 49 10.05 -4.02 4.52
CA PHE A 49 9.54 -4.79 3.39
C PHE A 49 9.28 -3.86 2.20
N GLU A 50 9.83 -4.24 1.05
CA GLU A 50 9.60 -3.60 -0.24
C GLU A 50 8.58 -4.41 -1.03
N TYR A 51 7.49 -3.75 -1.44
CA TYR A 51 6.39 -4.38 -2.15
C TYR A 51 6.26 -3.85 -3.57
N ILE A 52 5.83 -4.72 -4.48
CA ILE A 52 5.29 -4.38 -5.79
C ILE A 52 3.91 -5.01 -5.88
N ALA A 53 2.88 -4.21 -6.16
CA ALA A 53 1.50 -4.68 -6.16
C ALA A 53 0.63 -4.02 -7.21
N PHE A 54 -0.42 -4.73 -7.63
CA PHE A 54 -1.53 -4.17 -8.39
C PHE A 54 -2.68 -3.77 -7.48
N ASN A 55 -3.26 -2.60 -7.70
CA ASN A 55 -4.47 -2.15 -7.00
C ASN A 55 -5.26 -1.15 -7.85
N GLN A 56 -6.58 -1.10 -7.70
CA GLN A 56 -7.42 -0.14 -8.42
C GLN A 56 -7.14 1.33 -8.03
N MET A 57 -6.63 1.56 -6.81
CA MET A 57 -6.27 2.88 -6.29
C MET A 57 -4.96 3.43 -6.89
N PHE A 58 -4.14 2.58 -7.51
CA PHE A 58 -2.87 3.01 -8.11
C PHE A 58 -3.08 3.55 -9.52
N ASP A 59 -2.17 4.41 -9.95
CA ASP A 59 -2.15 5.00 -11.27
C ASP A 59 -1.83 3.93 -12.32
N VAL A 60 -2.37 4.11 -13.53
CA VAL A 60 -1.98 3.29 -14.68
C VAL A 60 -0.54 3.63 -15.03
N VAL A 61 0.29 2.59 -15.16
CA VAL A 61 1.68 2.70 -15.60
C VAL A 61 1.76 2.15 -17.02
N GLU A 62 2.31 2.96 -17.92
CA GLU A 62 2.56 2.55 -19.30
C GLU A 62 3.67 1.49 -19.37
N GLU A 63 3.60 0.63 -20.38
CA GLU A 63 4.59 -0.41 -20.58
C GLU A 63 5.98 0.21 -20.82
N GLY A 64 7.01 -0.32 -20.15
CA GLY A 64 8.38 0.20 -20.20
C GLY A 64 8.69 1.32 -19.21
N PHE A 65 7.69 1.83 -18.47
CA PHE A 65 7.92 2.80 -17.40
C PHE A 65 8.07 2.14 -16.03
N LEU A 66 8.75 2.84 -15.13
CA LEU A 66 8.89 2.40 -13.74
C LEU A 66 7.56 2.57 -13.00
N PRO A 67 7.16 1.61 -12.14
CA PRO A 67 6.00 1.77 -11.28
C PRO A 67 6.10 2.99 -10.37
N THR A 68 4.96 3.62 -10.11
CA THR A 68 4.87 4.76 -9.18
C THR A 68 5.13 4.31 -7.75
N GLU A 69 5.89 5.08 -6.98
CA GLU A 69 6.09 4.84 -5.56
C GLU A 69 4.94 5.44 -4.73
N TYR A 70 4.42 4.66 -3.79
CA TYR A 70 3.38 5.03 -2.85
C TYR A 70 3.87 4.89 -1.41
N PHE A 71 3.26 5.65 -0.50
CA PHE A 71 3.40 5.47 0.93
C PHE A 71 2.03 5.36 1.59
N LEU A 72 2.00 4.67 2.73
CA LEU A 72 0.79 4.51 3.52
C LEU A 72 0.67 5.71 4.48
N GLN A 73 -0.32 6.57 4.27
CA GLN A 73 -0.65 7.67 5.15
C GLN A 73 -1.69 7.25 6.18
N VAL A 74 -1.43 7.55 7.46
CA VAL A 74 -2.42 7.44 8.53
C VAL A 74 -3.21 8.74 8.59
N VAL A 75 -4.52 8.67 8.35
CA VAL A 75 -5.41 9.82 8.41
C VAL A 75 -6.27 9.71 9.67
N LYS A 76 -6.24 10.76 10.48
CA LYS A 76 -7.13 10.93 11.64
C LYS A 76 -8.12 12.03 11.34
N GLU A 77 -9.37 11.68 11.19
CA GLU A 77 -10.46 12.62 10.96
C GLU A 77 -11.34 12.71 12.20
N LYS A 78 -11.62 13.95 12.62
CA LYS A 78 -12.51 14.24 13.74
C LYS A 78 -13.80 14.83 13.22
N SER A 79 -14.91 14.11 13.43
CA SER A 79 -16.25 14.63 13.28
C SER A 79 -16.75 15.20 14.62
N ASN A 80 -17.88 15.91 14.62
CA ASN A 80 -18.48 16.47 15.84
C ASN A 80 -18.79 15.41 16.91
N TYR A 81 -18.88 14.12 16.55
CA TYR A 81 -19.32 13.05 17.46
C TYR A 81 -18.33 11.89 17.58
N SER A 82 -17.26 11.86 16.78
CA SER A 82 -16.33 10.72 16.73
C SER A 82 -15.02 11.06 16.04
N GLU A 83 -13.97 10.32 16.41
CA GLU A 83 -12.67 10.32 15.75
C GLU A 83 -12.50 9.00 15.00
N TYR A 84 -12.15 9.08 13.72
CA TYR A 84 -11.90 7.93 12.85
C TYR A 84 -10.44 7.94 12.42
N THR A 85 -9.76 6.81 12.57
CA THR A 85 -8.44 6.59 11.99
C THR A 85 -8.60 5.65 10.81
N TYR A 86 -8.14 6.06 9.63
CA TYR A 86 -8.10 5.23 8.44
C TYR A 86 -6.78 5.41 7.70
N PHE A 87 -6.51 4.51 6.75
CA PHE A 87 -5.27 4.48 6.00
C PHE A 87 -5.53 4.79 4.54
N LYS A 88 -4.60 5.51 3.92
CA LYS A 88 -4.70 5.92 2.52
C LYS A 88 -3.35 5.76 1.85
N TRP A 89 -3.36 5.15 0.66
CA TRP A 89 -2.18 5.13 -0.20
C TRP A 89 -2.04 6.46 -0.92
N VAL A 90 -0.88 7.08 -0.79
CA VAL A 90 -0.58 8.39 -1.37
C VAL A 90 0.67 8.26 -2.23
N LYS A 91 0.62 8.86 -3.41
CA LYS A 91 1.74 8.93 -4.35
C LYS A 91 2.86 9.76 -3.74
N ARG A 92 4.09 9.28 -3.84
CA ARG A 92 5.28 9.99 -3.37
C ARG A 92 5.63 11.18 -4.27
#